data_AF-Q096U1-F1
#
_entry.id   AF-Q096U1-F1
#
_cell.length_a   1.000
_cell.length_b   1.000
_cell.length_c   1.000
_cell.angle_alpha   90.00
_cell.angle_beta   90.00
_cell.angle_gamma   90.00
#
_symmetry.space_group_name_H-M   'P 1'
#
loop_
_entity.id
_entity.type
_entity.pdbx_description
1 polymer ?
#
loop_
_entity_poly.entity_id
_entity_poly.type
_entity_poly.pdbx_seq_one_letter_code
_entity_poly.pdbx_strand_id
1 'polypeptide(L)'
;MAGDHQAALQAFDKVLSEDPKHSPALSAKGFSLARLGRAGEALPCFERAIELDPSSADNYRNAALCQLELDEPESASLLFERA
;
A
#
# COMPACT_ATOMS: atom_id res chain seq x y z
N MET A 1 -13.31 15.12 -2.07
CA MET A 1 -11.88 14.79 -1.97
C MET A 1 -11.51 13.40 -2.53
N ALA A 2 -12.44 12.63 -3.13
CA ALA A 2 -12.06 11.40 -3.85
C ALA A 2 -11.31 11.70 -5.17
N GLY A 3 -11.59 12.85 -5.80
CA GLY A 3 -10.89 13.29 -7.01
C GLY A 3 -9.40 13.53 -6.81
N ASP A 4 -8.99 14.01 -5.63
CA ASP A 4 -7.59 14.31 -5.32
C ASP A 4 -6.76 13.02 -5.20
N HIS A 5 -7.35 11.97 -4.62
CA HIS A 5 -6.70 10.66 -4.52
C HIS A 5 -6.56 9.98 -5.89
N GLN A 6 -7.55 10.09 -6.77
CA GLN A 6 -7.46 9.51 -8.12
C GLN A 6 -6.35 10.18 -8.96
N ALA A 7 -6.23 11.51 -8.88
CA ALA A 7 -5.14 12.24 -9.53
C ALA A 7 -3.78 11.90 -8.93
N ALA A 8 -3.71 11.73 -7.60
CA ALA A 8 -2.49 11.31 -6.91
C ALA A 8 -2.01 9.93 -7.38
N LEU A 9 -2.93 8.97 -7.61
CA LEU A 9 -2.57 7.66 -8.15
C LEU A 9 -1.84 7.77 -9.49
N GLN A 10 -2.32 8.61 -10.41
CA GLN A 10 -1.66 8.81 -11.71
C GLN A 10 -0.26 9.39 -11.56
N ALA A 11 -0.08 10.31 -10.60
CA ALA A 11 1.24 10.86 -10.31
C ALA A 11 2.19 9.79 -9.76
N PHE A 12 1.71 8.95 -8.83
CA PHE A 12 2.51 7.85 -8.28
C PHE A 12 2.80 6.77 -9.32
N ASP A 13 1.86 6.43 -10.20
CA ASP A 13 2.10 5.49 -11.29
C ASP A 13 3.20 5.97 -12.24
N LYS A 14 3.27 7.28 -12.50
CA LYS A 14 4.37 7.85 -13.28
C LYS A 14 5.70 7.72 -12.56
N VAL A 15 5.76 8.01 -11.26
CA VAL A 15 6.99 7.83 -10.45
C VAL A 15 7.41 6.37 -10.45
N LEU A 16 6.47 5.45 -10.26
CA LEU A 16 6.73 4.00 -10.22
C LEU A 16 7.07 3.40 -11.58
N SER A 17 6.70 4.08 -12.67
CA SER A 17 7.13 3.70 -14.03
C SER A 17 8.61 4.00 -14.26
N GLU A 18 9.12 5.09 -13.68
CA GLU A 18 10.54 5.46 -13.76
C GLU A 18 11.38 4.74 -12.69
N ASP A 19 10.85 4.63 -11.47
CA ASP A 19 11.46 3.89 -10.36
C ASP A 19 10.44 2.97 -9.67
N PRO A 20 10.35 1.70 -10.11
CA PRO A 20 9.45 0.71 -9.53
C PRO A 20 9.77 0.35 -8.07
N LYS A 21 10.92 0.79 -7.53
CA LYS A 21 11.37 0.51 -6.16
C LYS A 21 11.33 1.75 -5.28
N HIS A 22 10.64 2.81 -5.71
CA HIS A 22 10.47 4.01 -4.91
C HIS A 22 9.50 3.76 -3.74
N SER A 23 10.03 3.30 -2.59
CA SER A 23 9.23 2.95 -1.40
C SER A 23 8.23 4.04 -0.97
N PRO A 24 8.61 5.34 -0.84
CA PRO A 24 7.63 6.38 -0.51
C PRO A 24 6.47 6.54 -1.51
N ALA A 25 6.70 6.30 -2.80
CA ALA A 25 5.66 6.38 -3.82
C ALA A 25 4.71 5.18 -3.74
N LEU A 26 5.23 3.98 -3.44
CA LEU A 26 4.42 2.79 -3.16
C LEU A 26 3.54 3.00 -1.91
N SER A 27 4.11 3.52 -0.82
CA SER A 27 3.37 3.87 0.40
C SER A 27 2.26 4.88 0.13
N ALA A 28 2.56 5.96 -0.58
CA ALA A 28 1.59 7.02 -0.87
C ALA A 28 0.48 6.56 -1.84
N LYS A 29 0.83 5.69 -2.80
CA LYS A 29 -0.13 5.02 -3.68
C LYS A 29 -1.05 4.10 -2.89
N GLY A 30 -0.50 3.23 -2.04
CA GLY A 30 -1.25 2.34 -1.16
C GLY A 30 -2.22 3.12 -0.26
N PHE A 31 -1.76 4.21 0.34
CA PHE A 31 -2.61 5.08 1.17
C PHE A 31 -3.77 5.68 0.37
N SER A 32 -3.49 6.18 -0.84
CA SER A 32 -4.54 6.76 -1.71
C SER A 32 -5.56 5.70 -2.15
N LEU A 33 -5.12 4.47 -2.43
CA LEU A 33 -5.99 3.34 -2.75
C LEU A 33 -6.88 2.96 -1.56
N ALA A 34 -6.32 2.86 -0.35
CA ALA A 34 -7.08 2.58 0.87
C ALA A 34 -8.14 3.68 1.13
N ARG A 35 -7.78 4.95 0.95
CA ARG A 35 -8.71 6.09 1.07
C ARG A 35 -9.84 6.08 0.03
N LEU A 36 -9.66 5.39 -1.08
CA LEU A 36 -10.67 5.16 -2.12
C LEU A 36 -11.48 3.87 -1.90
N GLY A 37 -11.25 3.13 -0.81
CA GLY A 37 -11.90 1.85 -0.53
C GLY A 37 -11.36 0.69 -1.39
N ARG A 38 -10.22 0.87 -2.04
CA ARG A 38 -9.56 -0.15 -2.89
C ARG A 38 -8.49 -0.90 -2.10
N ALA A 39 -8.88 -1.45 -0.95
CA ALA A 39 -7.97 -2.13 -0.02
C ALA A 39 -7.18 -3.28 -0.68
N GLY A 40 -7.80 -4.01 -1.62
CA GLY A 40 -7.16 -5.12 -2.35
C GLY A 40 -6.00 -4.70 -3.23
N GLU A 41 -6.00 -3.45 -3.72
CA GLU A 41 -4.88 -2.89 -4.49
C GLU A 41 -3.90 -2.13 -3.60
N ALA A 42 -4.36 -1.65 -2.45
CA ALA A 42 -3.53 -0.94 -1.47
C ALA A 42 -2.54 -1.88 -0.77
N LEU A 43 -3.00 -3.06 -0.38
CA LEU A 43 -2.19 -4.05 0.34
C LEU A 43 -0.87 -4.40 -0.36
N PRO A 44 -0.85 -4.83 -1.63
CA PRO A 44 0.40 -5.16 -2.31
C PRO A 44 1.34 -3.95 -2.46
N CYS A 45 0.80 -2.73 -2.51
CA CYS A 45 1.63 -1.52 -2.51
C CYS A 45 2.36 -1.35 -1.17
N PHE A 46 1.68 -1.56 -0.04
CA PHE A 46 2.29 -1.50 1.28
C PHE A 46 3.27 -2.64 1.53
N GLU A 47 2.94 -3.87 1.12
CA GLU A 47 3.85 -5.02 1.23
C GLU A 47 5.15 -4.78 0.47
N ARG A 48 5.04 -4.28 -0.76
CA ARG A 48 6.23 -3.94 -1.55
C ARG A 48 7.03 -2.80 -0.93
N ALA A 49 6.36 -1.80 -0.34
CA ALA A 49 7.03 -0.72 0.37
C ALA A 49 7.77 -1.23 1.62
N ILE A 50 7.19 -2.19 2.35
CA ILE A 50 7.79 -2.88 3.50
C ILE A 50 9.03 -3.69 3.08
N GLU A 51 8.94 -4.44 1.98
CA GLU A 51 10.08 -5.20 1.45
C GLU A 51 11.27 -4.31 1.09
N LEU A 52 11.00 -3.09 0.64
CA LEU A 52 12.03 -2.12 0.24
C LEU A 52 12.53 -1.28 1.41
N ASP A 53 11.64 -0.93 2.35
CA ASP A 53 11.94 -0.18 3.56
C ASP A 53 11.14 -0.75 4.76
N PRO A 54 11.72 -1.71 5.48
CA PRO A 54 11.09 -2.32 6.65
C PRO A 54 11.09 -1.40 7.88
N SER A 55 11.66 -0.20 7.80
CA SER A 55 11.69 0.73 8.94
C SER A 55 10.39 1.53 9.10
N SER A 56 9.53 1.52 8.07
CA SER A 56 8.30 2.32 8.05
C SER A 56 7.15 1.63 8.79
N ALA A 57 6.98 1.97 10.08
CA ALA A 57 5.86 1.50 10.89
C ALA A 57 4.47 1.83 10.29
N ASP A 58 4.36 2.95 9.57
CA ASP A 58 3.12 3.35 8.89
C ASP A 58 2.72 2.36 7.80
N ASN A 59 3.68 1.79 7.07
CA ASN A 59 3.38 0.81 6.04
C ASN A 59 2.82 -0.47 6.65
N TYR A 60 3.40 -0.98 7.73
CA TYR A 60 2.87 -2.13 8.47
C TYR A 60 1.47 -1.87 9.02
N ARG A 61 1.27 -0.69 9.63
CA ARG A 61 -0.05 -0.30 10.16
C ARG A 61 -1.10 -0.24 9.06
N ASN A 62 -0.79 0.40 7.93
CA ASN A 62 -1.74 0.53 6.83
C ASN A 62 -1.98 -0.80 6.12
N ALA A 63 -0.98 -1.66 5.97
CA ALA A 63 -1.14 -3.02 5.46
C ALA A 63 -2.08 -3.84 6.34
N ALA A 64 -1.90 -3.79 7.67
CA ALA A 64 -2.76 -4.47 8.62
C ALA A 64 -4.21 -3.96 8.55
N LEU A 65 -4.42 -2.64 8.44
CA LEU A 65 -5.75 -2.06 8.23
C LEU A 65 -6.39 -2.55 6.92
N CYS A 66 -5.64 -2.58 5.82
CA CYS A 66 -6.13 -3.09 4.54
C CYS A 66 -6.48 -4.58 4.63
N GLN A 67 -5.71 -5.39 5.35
CA GLN A 67 -6.02 -6.81 5.57
C GLN A 67 -7.31 -6.99 6.39
N LEU A 68 -7.50 -6.20 7.45
CA LEU A 68 -8.73 -6.23 8.24
C LEU A 68 -9.96 -5.80 7.42
N GLU A 69 -9.80 -4.82 6.53
CA GLU A 69 -10.86 -4.39 5.61
C GLU A 69 -11.18 -5.45 4.54
N LEU A 70 -10.21 -6.29 4.19
CA LEU A 70 -10.38 -7.34 3.18
C LEU A 70 -11.05 -8.60 3.72
N ASP A 71 -10.99 -8.87 5.04
CA ASP A 71 -11.60 -10.02 5.75
C ASP A 71 -11.61 -11.36 4.97
N GLU A 72 -10.61 -11.58 4.10
CA GLU A 72 -10.28 -12.87 3.53
C GLU A 72 -9.08 -13.44 4.31
N PRO A 73 -9.30 -14.47 5.15
CA PRO A 73 -8.29 -15.02 6.05
C PRO A 73 -7.09 -15.68 5.34
N GLU A 74 -7.09 -15.79 4.02
CA GLU A 74 -6.04 -16.46 3.26
C GLU A 74 -4.82 -15.58 2.95
N SER A 75 -4.95 -14.24 2.90
CA SER A 75 -3.82 -13.35 2.56
C SER A 75 -3.03 -12.85 3.77
N ALA A 76 -3.62 -12.83 4.96
CA ALA A 76 -3.02 -12.24 6.17
C ALA A 76 -1.91 -13.10 6.82
N SER A 77 -1.87 -14.40 6.54
CA SER A 77 -0.98 -15.34 7.25
C SER A 77 0.52 -15.13 6.97
N LEU A 78 0.88 -14.53 5.83
CA LEU A 78 2.29 -14.41 5.43
C LEU A 78 3.03 -13.21 6.06
N LEU A 79 2.30 -12.15 6.46
CA LEU A 79 2.93 -10.91 6.95
C LEU A 79 3.30 -11.00 8.44
N PHE A 80 2.47 -11.68 9.25
CA PHE A 80 2.72 -11.86 10.69
C PHE A 80 3.90 -12.78 10.99
N GLU A 81 4.31 -13.67 10.07
CA GLU A 81 5.53 -14.45 10.24
C GLU A 81 6.82 -13.62 10.04
N ARG A 82 6.69 -12.37 9.54
CA ARG A 82 7.82 -11.48 9.20
C ARG A 82 7.91 -10.20 10.04
N ALA A 83 7.04 -10.02 11.05
CA ALA A 83 7.08 -8.92 12.01
C ALA A 83 7.66 -9.40 13.36
#